data_AF-A0A9P6Y096-F1
#
_entry.id   AF-A0A9P6Y096-F1
#
_cell.length_a   1.000
_cell.length_b   1.000
_cell.length_c   1.000
_cell.angle_alpha   90.00
_cell.angle_beta   90.00
_cell.angle_gamma   90.00
#
_symmetry.space_group_name_H-M   'P 1'
#
loop_
_entity.id
_entity.type
_entity.pdbx_description
1 polymer ?
#
loop_
_entity_poly.entity_id
_entity_poly.type
_entity_poly.pdbx_seq_one_letter_code
_entity_poly.pdbx_strand_id
1 'polypeptide(L)'
;MCLVDVEQSPKPAPACATPVMDGMKVATRSEKALKFQRSVMEFLLINHPLDCPICDQGGECELQDVALGYGRSVSRFNERKRVVPDEDMGPLVATEMTRCIQCTRCVRFTADVAGTYELGGMYRGENLQIGTYDGKPLTTELSAPVRGN
;
A
#
# COMPACT_ATOMS: atom_id res chain seq x y z
N MET A 1 -8.26 0.54 -1.76
CA MET A 1 -8.45 1.59 -2.79
C MET A 1 -9.58 1.26 -3.76
N CYS A 2 -9.61 0.06 -4.34
CA CYS A 2 -10.55 -0.36 -5.40
C CYS A 2 -12.02 -0.61 -4.96
N LEU A 3 -12.51 0.05 -3.90
CA LEU A 3 -13.89 -0.15 -3.45
C LEU A 3 -14.86 0.47 -4.46
N VAL A 4 -15.79 -0.34 -4.96
CA VAL A 4 -16.83 0.06 -5.93
C VAL A 4 -18.21 -0.29 -5.39
N ASP A 5 -19.23 0.43 -5.84
CA ASP A 5 -20.60 0.19 -5.42
C ASP A 5 -21.25 -0.83 -6.36
N VAL A 6 -21.73 -1.92 -5.80
CA VAL A 6 -22.38 -3.01 -6.54
C VAL A 6 -23.86 -2.97 -6.17
N GLU A 7 -24.73 -2.95 -7.18
CA GLU A 7 -26.17 -2.95 -6.97
C GLU A 7 -26.59 -4.14 -6.09
N GLN A 8 -27.52 -3.91 -5.16
CA GLN A 8 -27.98 -4.91 -4.17
C GLN A 8 -26.92 -5.37 -3.14
N SER A 9 -25.71 -4.81 -3.16
CA SER A 9 -24.72 -5.04 -2.09
C SER A 9 -24.86 -4.02 -0.96
N PRO A 10 -24.96 -4.46 0.32
CA PRO A 10 -25.06 -3.55 1.46
C PRO A 10 -23.81 -2.68 1.64
N LYS A 11 -22.63 -3.16 1.21
CA LYS A 11 -21.33 -2.48 1.35
C LYS A 11 -20.59 -2.43 0.01
N PRO A 12 -19.71 -1.43 -0.22
CA PRO A 12 -18.84 -1.42 -1.40
C PRO A 12 -17.97 -2.68 -1.43
N ALA A 13 -17.82 -3.25 -2.61
CA ALA A 13 -17.05 -4.47 -2.83
C ALA A 13 -15.64 -4.12 -3.33
N PRO A 14 -14.60 -4.89 -2.96
CA PRO A 14 -13.26 -4.71 -3.51
C PRO A 14 -13.22 -5.23 -4.95
N ALA A 15 -13.07 -4.33 -5.93
CA ALA A 15 -13.10 -4.70 -7.34
C ALA A 15 -11.96 -5.64 -7.75
N CYS A 16 -10.81 -5.60 -7.07
CA CYS A 16 -9.65 -6.44 -7.42
C CYS A 16 -9.79 -7.92 -7.00
N ALA A 17 -10.78 -8.25 -6.17
CA ALA A 17 -10.96 -9.60 -5.62
C ALA A 17 -12.38 -10.14 -5.77
N THR A 18 -13.36 -9.29 -6.08
CA THR A 18 -14.77 -9.69 -6.22
C THR A 18 -15.00 -10.27 -7.62
N PRO A 19 -15.38 -11.55 -7.76
CA PRO A 19 -15.70 -12.13 -9.06
C PRO A 19 -16.92 -11.46 -9.70
N VAL A 20 -16.91 -11.33 -11.03
CA VAL A 20 -18.05 -10.80 -11.78
C VAL A 20 -19.16 -11.85 -11.85
N MET A 21 -20.40 -11.42 -11.67
CA MET A 21 -21.60 -12.26 -11.81
C MET A 21 -22.50 -11.74 -12.93
N ASP A 22 -23.34 -12.61 -13.49
CA ASP A 22 -24.31 -12.21 -14.51
C ASP A 22 -25.30 -11.18 -13.94
N GLY A 23 -25.64 -10.17 -14.75
CA GLY A 23 -26.48 -9.05 -14.34
C GLY A 23 -25.88 -8.09 -13.30
N MET A 24 -24.60 -8.25 -12.92
CA MET A 24 -23.93 -7.39 -11.95
C MET A 24 -23.79 -5.96 -12.48
N LYS A 25 -24.41 -4.99 -11.80
CA LYS A 25 -24.23 -3.56 -12.10
C LYS A 25 -23.27 -2.92 -11.12
N VAL A 26 -22.21 -2.31 -11.65
CA VAL A 26 -21.14 -1.69 -10.87
C VAL A 26 -21.10 -0.19 -11.15
N ALA A 27 -21.25 0.61 -10.10
CA ALA A 27 -21.07 2.05 -10.14
C ALA A 27 -19.72 2.42 -9.49
N THR A 28 -18.80 2.92 -10.31
CA THR A 28 -17.44 3.28 -9.86
C THR A 28 -17.33 4.69 -9.29
N ARG A 29 -18.29 5.57 -9.62
CA ARG A 29 -18.31 6.99 -9.22
C ARG A 29 -19.58 7.37 -8.46
N SER A 30 -20.29 6.41 -7.86
CA SER A 30 -21.39 6.73 -6.95
C SER A 30 -20.86 7.47 -5.71
N GLU A 31 -21.71 8.23 -5.03
CA GLU A 31 -21.34 8.95 -3.81
C GLU A 31 -20.78 7.97 -2.75
N LYS A 32 -21.40 6.79 -2.64
CA LYS A 32 -20.96 5.71 -1.76
C LYS A 32 -19.57 5.20 -2.13
N ALA A 33 -19.30 4.90 -3.40
CA ALA A 33 -17.97 4.45 -3.84
C ALA A 33 -16.88 5.50 -3.54
N LEU A 34 -17.11 6.75 -3.94
CA LEU A 34 -16.15 7.85 -3.74
C LEU A 34 -15.90 8.13 -2.25
N LYS A 35 -16.93 8.05 -1.41
CA LYS A 35 -16.80 8.21 0.04
C LYS A 35 -15.85 7.17 0.64
N PHE A 36 -16.02 5.89 0.28
CA PHE A 36 -15.16 4.82 0.80
C PHE A 36 -13.73 4.89 0.26
N GLN A 37 -13.55 5.26 -1.02
CA GLN A 37 -12.23 5.49 -1.59
C GLN A 37 -11.46 6.60 -0.85
N ARG A 38 -12.12 7.73 -0.58
CA ARG A 38 -11.58 8.83 0.24
C ARG A 38 -11.21 8.37 1.65
N SER A 39 -12.05 7.55 2.28
CA SER A 39 -11.78 7.02 3.62
C SER A 39 -10.57 6.08 3.63
N VAL A 40 -10.44 5.19 2.64
CA VAL A 40 -9.26 4.34 2.53
C VAL A 40 -8.00 5.17 2.32
N MET A 41 -8.06 6.19 1.46
CA MET A 41 -6.93 7.09 1.23
C MET A 41 -6.53 7.82 2.51
N GLU A 42 -7.51 8.28 3.30
CA GLU A 42 -7.23 8.88 4.60
C GLU A 42 -6.49 7.89 5.51
N PHE A 43 -6.94 6.63 5.62
CA PHE A 43 -6.23 5.63 6.43
C PHE A 43 -4.81 5.33 5.96
N LEU A 44 -4.57 5.30 4.64
CA LEU A 44 -3.22 5.13 4.10
C LEU A 44 -2.31 6.30 4.48
N LEU A 45 -2.83 7.53 4.46
CA LEU A 45 -2.06 8.75 4.72
C LEU A 45 -1.96 9.14 6.20
N ILE A 46 -2.77 8.55 7.09
CA ILE A 46 -2.73 8.83 8.53
C ILE A 46 -1.32 8.65 9.09
N ASN A 47 -0.68 7.52 8.77
CA ASN A 47 0.66 7.19 9.26
C ASN A 47 1.78 7.33 8.22
N HIS A 48 1.46 7.66 6.96
CA HIS A 48 2.48 7.94 5.93
C HIS A 48 3.20 9.27 6.23
N PRO A 49 4.53 9.35 6.10
CA PRO A 49 5.30 10.54 6.44
C PRO A 49 5.12 11.65 5.38
N LEU A 50 5.54 12.86 5.71
CA LEU A 50 5.46 14.02 4.81
C LEU A 50 6.75 14.18 4.00
N ASP A 51 7.26 13.07 3.49
CA ASP A 51 8.60 12.98 2.90
C ASP A 51 8.60 13.17 1.38
N CYS A 52 7.46 13.50 0.76
CA CYS A 52 7.38 13.65 -0.70
C CYS A 52 8.50 14.53 -1.32
N PRO A 53 8.98 15.61 -0.69
CA PRO A 53 10.09 16.40 -1.23
C PRO A 53 11.46 15.71 -1.23
N ILE A 54 11.67 14.70 -0.39
CA ILE A 54 12.92 13.94 -0.26
C ILE A 54 12.79 12.48 -0.72
N CYS A 55 11.57 12.06 -1.03
CA CYS A 55 11.26 10.73 -1.54
C CYS A 55 11.74 10.62 -2.99
N ASP A 56 12.52 9.59 -3.26
CA ASP A 56 12.99 9.19 -4.59
C ASP A 56 11.86 8.90 -5.57
N GLN A 57 10.72 8.40 -5.08
CA GLN A 57 9.51 8.19 -5.88
C GLN A 57 8.63 9.45 -6.01
N GLY A 58 9.03 10.60 -5.44
CA GLY A 58 8.26 11.84 -5.53
C GLY A 58 8.02 12.24 -6.99
N GLY A 59 6.75 12.39 -7.39
CA GLY A 59 6.35 12.71 -8.76
C GLY A 59 6.04 11.51 -9.66
N GLU A 60 6.45 10.30 -9.29
CA GLU A 60 6.06 9.04 -9.95
C GLU A 60 5.34 8.05 -9.02
N CYS A 61 4.99 8.50 -7.81
CA CYS A 61 4.40 7.66 -6.78
C CYS A 61 2.91 7.41 -7.04
N GLU A 62 2.54 6.13 -7.18
CA GLU A 62 1.14 5.68 -7.34
C GLU A 62 0.24 6.20 -6.19
N LEU A 63 0.76 6.25 -4.97
CA LEU A 63 0.01 6.77 -3.81
C LEU A 63 -0.29 8.27 -3.96
N GLN A 64 0.65 9.05 -4.48
CA GLN A 64 0.48 10.49 -4.71
C GLN A 64 -0.60 10.74 -5.77
N ASP A 65 -0.55 10.03 -6.89
CA ASP A 65 -1.52 10.18 -7.98
C ASP A 65 -2.94 9.82 -7.54
N VAL A 66 -3.08 8.71 -6.82
CA VAL A 66 -4.38 8.26 -6.33
C VAL A 66 -4.88 9.18 -5.22
N ALA A 67 -4.00 9.72 -4.37
CA ALA A 67 -4.36 10.73 -3.38
C ALA A 67 -4.87 12.03 -4.04
N LEU A 68 -4.24 12.47 -5.13
CA LEU A 68 -4.68 13.64 -5.89
C LEU A 68 -6.04 13.40 -6.55
N GLY A 69 -6.25 12.22 -7.15
CA GLY A 69 -7.47 11.89 -7.88
C GLY A 69 -8.68 11.56 -6.99
N TYR A 70 -8.46 10.90 -5.85
CA TYR A 70 -9.53 10.32 -5.03
C TYR A 70 -9.43 10.65 -3.53
N GLY A 71 -8.36 11.29 -3.08
CA GLY A 71 -8.17 11.69 -1.68
C GLY A 71 -8.96 12.95 -1.30
N ARG A 72 -8.82 13.34 -0.03
CA ARG A 72 -9.28 14.65 0.46
C ARG A 72 -8.13 15.64 0.37
N SER A 73 -8.44 16.92 0.23
CA SER A 73 -7.44 18.00 0.19
C SER A 73 -6.77 18.26 1.55
N VAL A 74 -7.42 17.88 2.66
CA VAL A 74 -6.94 18.19 4.02
C VAL A 74 -7.01 16.94 4.90
N SER A 75 -5.92 16.67 5.63
CA SER A 75 -5.87 15.65 6.67
C SER A 75 -6.59 16.11 7.93
N ARG A 76 -7.33 15.20 8.57
CA ARG A 76 -7.94 15.43 9.90
C ARG A 76 -7.07 14.87 11.03
N PHE A 77 -6.05 14.10 10.70
CA PHE A 77 -5.18 13.44 11.67
C PHE A 77 -4.08 14.40 12.12
N ASN A 78 -4.04 14.66 13.43
CA ASN A 78 -3.13 15.59 14.10
C ASN A 78 -2.30 14.94 15.22
N GLU A 79 -2.36 13.62 15.34
CA GLU A 79 -1.61 12.87 16.34
C GLU A 79 -0.21 12.52 15.82
N ARG A 80 0.63 11.96 16.70
CA ARG A 80 1.98 11.52 16.34
C ARG A 80 1.88 10.31 15.41
N LYS A 81 2.45 10.46 14.21
CA LYS A 81 2.61 9.36 13.25
C LYS A 81 3.59 8.33 13.78
N ARG A 82 3.35 7.05 13.49
CA ARG A 82 4.33 6.00 13.77
C ARG A 82 5.58 6.19 12.90
N VAL A 83 6.71 5.68 13.38
CA VAL A 83 7.98 5.62 12.65
C VAL A 83 8.47 4.18 12.71
N VAL A 84 8.93 3.67 11.57
CA VAL A 84 9.46 2.31 11.44
C VAL A 84 10.94 2.43 11.12
N PRO A 85 11.82 1.70 11.84
CA PRO A 85 13.24 1.68 11.52
C PRO A 85 13.48 1.04 10.15
N ASP A 86 14.46 1.55 9.42
CA ASP A 86 14.85 0.98 8.14
C ASP A 86 15.68 -0.29 8.35
N GLU A 87 15.58 -1.20 7.39
CA GLU A 87 16.22 -2.50 7.41
C GLU A 87 17.14 -2.63 6.20
N ASP A 88 18.38 -3.11 6.40
CA ASP A 88 19.32 -3.28 5.29
C ASP A 88 18.91 -4.49 4.42
N MET A 89 18.19 -4.20 3.32
CA MET A 89 17.81 -5.19 2.30
C MET A 89 18.92 -5.45 1.27
N GLY A 90 20.11 -4.87 1.47
CA GLY A 90 21.25 -5.00 0.57
C GLY A 90 21.46 -3.79 -0.34
N PRO A 91 22.50 -3.83 -1.20
CA PRO A 91 22.97 -2.66 -1.94
C PRO A 91 22.06 -2.22 -3.10
N LEU A 92 21.07 -3.03 -3.48
CA LEU A 92 20.20 -2.76 -4.63
C LEU A 92 18.88 -2.09 -4.26
N VAL A 93 18.42 -2.26 -3.01
CA VAL A 93 17.12 -1.80 -2.56
C VAL A 93 17.33 -0.85 -1.39
N ALA A 94 17.18 0.45 -1.64
CA ALA A 94 17.11 1.43 -0.57
C ALA A 94 15.76 1.30 0.15
N THR A 95 15.79 1.31 1.48
CA THR A 95 14.62 1.09 2.32
C THR A 95 14.29 2.32 3.14
N GLU A 96 13.02 2.70 3.12
CA GLU A 96 12.44 3.81 3.89
C GLU A 96 11.10 3.32 4.42
N MET A 97 11.16 2.48 5.45
CA MET A 97 10.04 1.62 5.88
C MET A 97 8.90 2.39 6.52
N THR A 98 9.14 3.63 6.94
CA THR A 98 8.09 4.54 7.39
C THR A 98 7.16 4.94 6.25
N ARG A 99 7.62 4.95 4.98
CA ARG A 99 6.82 5.24 3.79
C ARG A 99 5.92 4.08 3.38
N CYS A 100 6.30 2.85 3.73
CA CYS A 100 5.57 1.63 3.38
C CYS A 100 4.12 1.66 3.89
N ILE A 101 3.17 1.38 2.98
CA ILE A 101 1.73 1.25 3.28
C ILE A 101 1.27 -0.19 3.55
N GLN A 102 2.22 -1.14 3.68
CA GLN A 102 1.96 -2.56 3.93
C GLN A 102 0.98 -3.20 2.92
N CYS A 103 1.10 -2.84 1.64
CA CYS A 103 0.27 -3.42 0.56
C CYS A 103 0.65 -4.87 0.19
N THR A 104 1.73 -5.39 0.80
CA THR A 104 2.29 -6.75 0.61
C THR A 104 2.63 -7.11 -0.84
N ARG A 105 2.80 -6.12 -1.73
CA ARG A 105 3.17 -6.34 -3.14
C ARG A 105 4.58 -6.92 -3.26
N CYS A 106 5.54 -6.39 -2.50
CA CYS A 106 6.91 -6.89 -2.45
C CYS A 106 7.00 -8.33 -1.92
N VAL A 107 6.32 -8.63 -0.81
CA VAL A 107 6.26 -9.99 -0.23
C VAL A 107 5.74 -11.01 -1.23
N ARG A 108 4.64 -10.69 -1.93
CA ARG A 108 4.09 -11.56 -2.98
C ARG A 108 5.03 -11.69 -4.18
N PHE A 109 5.72 -10.62 -4.55
CA PHE A 109 6.70 -10.68 -5.63
C PHE A 109 7.85 -11.64 -5.28
N THR A 110 8.43 -11.53 -4.08
CA THR A 110 9.52 -12.42 -3.65
C THR A 110 9.07 -13.87 -3.49
N ALA A 111 7.81 -14.10 -3.14
CA ALA A 111 7.23 -15.43 -2.99
C ALA A 111 6.86 -16.07 -4.34
N ASP A 112 6.09 -15.36 -5.16
CA ASP A 112 5.44 -15.94 -6.34
C ASP A 112 6.26 -15.77 -7.62
N VAL A 113 7.11 -14.73 -7.71
CA VAL A 113 7.91 -14.42 -8.91
C VAL A 113 9.37 -14.77 -8.70
N ALA A 114 10.01 -14.28 -7.64
CA ALA A 114 11.41 -14.59 -7.36
C ALA A 114 11.59 -15.99 -6.75
N GLY A 115 10.57 -16.52 -6.07
CA GLY A 115 10.59 -17.86 -5.48
C GLY A 115 11.49 -18.01 -4.24
N THR A 116 11.99 -16.91 -3.66
CA THR A 116 12.95 -16.94 -2.53
C THR A 116 12.30 -16.77 -1.16
N TYR A 117 11.08 -16.23 -1.09
CA TYR A 117 10.31 -16.04 0.15
C TYR A 117 11.07 -15.26 1.25
N GLU A 118 11.98 -14.37 0.86
CA GLU A 118 12.87 -13.65 1.79
C GLU A 118 12.16 -12.53 2.57
N LEU A 119 11.10 -11.94 1.98
CA LEU A 119 10.32 -10.89 2.63
C LEU A 119 9.07 -11.45 3.31
N GLY A 120 8.74 -10.89 4.47
CA GLY A 120 7.53 -11.21 5.22
C GLY A 120 6.95 -10.01 5.96
N GLY A 121 5.77 -10.21 6.54
CA GLY A 121 5.15 -9.28 7.48
C GLY A 121 5.38 -9.72 8.91
N MET A 122 6.06 -8.90 9.71
CA MET A 122 6.32 -9.11 11.13
C MET A 122 5.37 -8.28 11.98
N TYR A 123 5.05 -8.75 13.19
CA TYR A 123 4.09 -8.13 14.11
C TYR A 123 2.64 -8.08 13.56
N ARG A 124 1.79 -7.22 14.14
CA ARG A 124 0.35 -7.14 13.83
C ARG A 124 -0.20 -5.72 14.03
N GLY A 125 -1.32 -5.44 13.37
CA GLY A 125 -2.02 -4.15 13.48
C GLY A 125 -1.18 -3.00 12.93
N GLU A 126 -1.21 -1.85 13.59
CA GLU A 126 -0.41 -0.68 13.20
C GLU A 126 1.11 -0.89 13.36
N ASN A 127 1.53 -1.93 14.08
CA ASN A 127 2.94 -2.27 14.25
C ASN A 127 3.43 -3.27 13.20
N LEU A 128 2.59 -3.66 12.22
CA LEU A 128 3.00 -4.52 11.12
C LEU A 128 4.16 -3.86 10.33
N GLN A 129 5.26 -4.59 10.20
CA GLN A 129 6.46 -4.18 9.49
C GLN A 129 6.78 -5.19 8.40
N ILE A 130 7.13 -4.71 7.21
CA ILE A 130 7.59 -5.57 6.12
C ILE A 130 9.11 -5.61 6.18
N GLY A 131 9.71 -6.79 6.08
CA GLY A 131 11.15 -6.93 6.25
C GLY A 131 11.62 -8.36 6.05
N THR A 132 12.91 -8.61 6.27
CA THR A 132 13.47 -9.96 6.32
C THR A 132 13.48 -10.45 7.76
N TYR A 133 13.14 -11.72 7.98
CA TYR A 133 13.06 -12.23 9.36
C TYR A 133 14.44 -12.44 10.00
N ASP A 134 15.43 -12.81 9.20
CA ASP A 134 16.79 -13.10 9.65
C ASP A 134 17.74 -11.89 9.52
N GLY A 135 17.22 -10.73 9.12
CA GLY A 135 17.99 -9.49 8.95
C GLY A 135 19.06 -9.59 7.88
N LYS A 136 18.91 -10.54 6.94
CA LYS A 136 19.85 -10.72 5.84
C LYS A 136 19.39 -9.93 4.61
N PRO A 137 20.33 -9.39 3.83
CA PRO A 137 20.02 -8.80 2.53
C PRO A 137 19.29 -9.75 1.60
N LEU A 138 18.50 -9.19 0.68
CA LEU A 138 17.88 -9.98 -0.39
C LEU A 138 18.96 -10.60 -1.28
N THR A 139 18.93 -11.92 -1.41
CA THR A 139 19.90 -12.68 -2.21
C THR A 139 19.42 -12.98 -3.63
N THR A 140 18.13 -12.78 -3.90
CA THR A 140 17.59 -12.96 -5.26
C THR A 140 18.19 -11.98 -6.27
N GLU A 141 18.50 -12.51 -7.44
CA GLU A 141 18.87 -11.78 -8.64
C GLU A 141 17.74 -10.88 -9.17
N LEU A 142 16.50 -11.17 -8.79
CA LEU A 142 15.30 -10.41 -9.12
C LEU A 142 14.92 -9.42 -8.01
N SER A 143 15.87 -8.93 -7.21
CA SER A 143 15.59 -7.99 -6.12
C SER A 143 15.30 -6.56 -6.61
N ALA A 144 15.86 -6.16 -7.76
CA ALA A 144 15.75 -4.79 -8.26
C ALA A 144 14.31 -4.24 -8.49
N PRO A 145 13.31 -5.04 -8.91
CA PRO A 145 11.92 -4.58 -9.01
C PRO A 145 11.24 -4.35 -7.66
N VAL A 146 11.81 -4.82 -6.55
CA VAL A 146 11.31 -4.56 -5.21
C VAL A 146 11.69 -3.13 -4.81
N ARG A 147 10.70 -2.32 -4.46
CA ARG A 147 10.90 -0.98 -3.89
C ARG A 147 10.71 -1.03 -2.37
N GLY A 148 11.62 -0.43 -1.61
CA GLY A 148 11.68 -0.47 -0.14
C GLY A 148 10.84 0.61 0.56
N ASN A 149 9.82 1.14 -0.11
CA ASN A 149 9.03 2.30 0.32
C ASN A 149 7.58 2.25 -0.19
#